data_AF-A0A0M4MEG4-F1
#
_entry.id   AF-A0A0M4MEG4-F1
#
_cell.length_a   1.000
_cell.length_b   1.000
_cell.length_c   1.000
_cell.angle_alpha   90.00
_cell.angle_beta   90.00
_cell.angle_gamma   90.00
#
_symmetry.space_group_name_H-M   'P 1'
#
loop_
_entity.id
_entity.type
_entity.pdbx_description
1 polymer ?
#
loop_
_entity_poly.entity_id
_entity_poly.type
_entity_poly.pdbx_seq_one_letter_code
_entity_poly.pdbx_strand_id
1 'polypeptide(L)'
;MGTAIPSAMATFISFPTRSHRKSPQIFPKSKNRLSVLSVLAPSTSVTTKDANSHNSFKISTHDNTIATTSNKTVYHDNWLENMAISYLSKAFQETAGIKNDTPGYKGIAEVSAEVYKKYSPTEQREIVLKVLDKVVPSFTLFVIKLMPQTKFTRELFAAFTTVSFGWLVGPSEVKESEVDGKIEKNVVHITKCRFLEEANCIGICTNQCKMATQEFIKKKFGTPVNMVPNFDDMSCEMIFGQEPPAQEDDPAFKKPCYKLCNIRQRHSTNCIS
;
A
#
# COMPACT_ATOMS: atom_id res chain seq x y z
N MET A 1 -6.17 -6.64 77.22
CA MET A 1 -5.66 -7.96 76.78
C MET A 1 -6.49 -8.38 75.59
N GLY A 2 -6.06 -8.02 74.38
CA GLY A 2 -6.73 -8.34 73.12
C GLY A 2 -5.77 -9.17 72.27
N THR A 3 -6.22 -10.35 71.88
CA THR A 3 -5.44 -11.43 71.25
C THR A 3 -5.21 -11.17 69.76
N ALA A 4 -3.98 -11.42 69.31
CA ALA A 4 -3.54 -11.32 67.93
C ALA A 4 -4.00 -12.53 67.09
N ILE A 5 -4.39 -12.28 65.84
CA ILE A 5 -4.78 -13.26 64.83
C ILE A 5 -3.54 -13.64 64.00
N PRO A 6 -3.20 -14.92 63.79
CA PRO A 6 -2.08 -15.30 62.94
C PRO A 6 -2.44 -15.32 61.44
N SER A 7 -1.49 -14.87 60.63
CA SER A 7 -1.49 -14.83 59.18
C SER A 7 -1.31 -16.24 58.58
N ALA A 8 -2.17 -16.64 57.64
CA ALA A 8 -2.08 -17.90 56.92
C ALA A 8 -1.36 -17.71 55.57
N MET A 9 -0.26 -18.44 55.37
CA MET A 9 0.44 -18.54 54.07
C MET A 9 -0.34 -19.46 53.12
N ALA A 10 -0.53 -19.01 51.88
CA ALA A 10 -1.12 -19.80 50.80
C ALA A 10 -0.02 -20.52 49.99
N THR A 11 -0.14 -21.84 49.91
CA THR A 11 0.75 -22.75 49.18
C THR A 11 0.47 -22.69 47.67
N PHE A 12 1.50 -22.41 46.86
CA PHE A 12 1.43 -22.47 45.40
C PHE A 12 1.45 -23.92 44.91
N ILE A 13 0.37 -24.34 44.25
CA ILE A 13 0.29 -25.64 43.55
C ILE A 13 0.73 -25.44 42.10
N SER A 14 1.81 -26.11 41.70
CA SER A 14 2.36 -26.10 40.35
C SER A 14 1.54 -27.04 39.45
N PHE A 15 1.01 -26.53 38.33
CA PHE A 15 0.37 -27.34 37.29
C PHE A 15 1.39 -27.85 36.26
N PRO A 16 1.28 -29.11 35.78
CA PRO A 16 2.25 -29.72 34.88
C PRO A 16 2.09 -29.28 33.42
N THR A 17 3.20 -29.27 32.71
CA THR A 17 3.32 -29.00 31.26
C THR A 17 2.74 -30.16 30.44
N ARG A 18 1.84 -29.83 29.49
CA ARG A 18 1.24 -30.81 28.56
C ARG A 18 1.90 -30.73 27.18
N SER A 19 2.46 -31.87 26.78
CA SER A 19 3.17 -32.12 25.52
C SER A 19 2.24 -32.34 24.32
N HIS A 20 2.70 -31.84 23.16
CA HIS A 20 2.52 -32.25 21.75
C HIS A 20 1.20 -32.86 21.24
N ARG A 21 0.66 -32.26 20.17
CA ARG A 21 0.40 -32.98 18.90
C ARG A 21 0.19 -32.03 17.71
N LYS A 22 1.05 -32.13 16.68
CA LYS A 22 0.79 -31.65 15.31
C LYS A 22 -0.15 -32.64 14.62
N SER A 23 -1.09 -32.13 13.82
CA SER A 23 -1.92 -32.93 12.91
C SER A 23 -1.74 -32.41 11.45
N PRO A 24 -1.91 -33.28 10.44
CA PRO A 24 -1.17 -33.21 9.18
C PRO A 24 -1.82 -32.34 8.08
N GLN A 25 -0.96 -31.84 7.18
CA GLN A 25 -1.33 -31.20 5.93
C GLN A 25 -1.96 -32.21 4.96
N ILE A 26 -3.12 -31.85 4.41
CA ILE A 26 -3.78 -32.56 3.32
C ILE A 26 -3.59 -31.73 2.04
N PHE A 27 -2.83 -32.28 1.10
CA PHE A 27 -2.74 -31.82 -0.29
C PHE A 27 -3.86 -32.46 -1.12
N PRO A 28 -4.60 -31.73 -1.96
CA PRO A 28 -5.29 -32.30 -3.10
C PRO A 28 -4.44 -32.17 -4.37
N LYS A 29 -4.33 -33.31 -5.08
CA LYS A 29 -3.75 -33.45 -6.42
C LYS A 29 -4.74 -32.95 -7.49
N SER A 30 -4.20 -32.22 -8.47
CA SER A 30 -4.45 -32.23 -9.92
C SER A 30 -5.81 -32.75 -10.45
N LYS A 31 -6.45 -31.94 -11.31
CA LYS A 31 -7.04 -32.41 -12.58
C LYS A 31 -7.34 -31.26 -13.57
N ASN A 32 -6.92 -31.50 -14.81
CA ASN A 32 -7.08 -30.70 -16.03
C ASN A 32 -8.53 -30.30 -16.36
N ARG A 33 -8.71 -29.12 -16.99
CA ARG A 33 -9.43 -29.00 -18.28
C ARG A 33 -9.30 -27.61 -18.91
N LEU A 34 -8.85 -27.59 -20.16
CA LEU A 34 -9.10 -26.51 -21.12
C LEU A 34 -10.61 -26.32 -21.33
N SER A 35 -11.05 -25.07 -21.51
CA SER A 35 -12.11 -24.76 -22.46
C SER A 35 -11.88 -23.36 -23.05
N VAL A 36 -11.76 -23.34 -24.37
CA VAL A 36 -11.72 -22.16 -25.24
C VAL A 36 -13.15 -21.66 -25.42
N LEU A 37 -13.41 -20.35 -25.33
CA LEU A 37 -14.35 -19.67 -26.23
C LEU A 37 -14.18 -18.14 -26.15
N SER A 38 -13.82 -17.57 -27.30
CA SER A 38 -13.63 -16.15 -27.58
C SER A 38 -14.96 -15.45 -27.89
N VAL A 39 -15.19 -14.21 -27.43
CA VAL A 39 -16.07 -13.22 -28.12
C VAL A 39 -15.67 -11.76 -27.78
N LEU A 40 -15.16 -11.08 -28.82
CA LEU A 40 -15.30 -9.66 -29.24
C LEU A 40 -15.21 -8.50 -28.22
N ALA A 41 -14.14 -7.71 -28.33
CA ALA A 41 -14.14 -6.26 -28.07
C ALA A 41 -13.36 -5.52 -29.19
N PRO A 42 -13.80 -4.32 -29.62
CA PRO A 42 -13.23 -3.62 -30.77
C PRO A 42 -11.84 -3.05 -30.50
N SER A 43 -10.97 -3.22 -31.49
CA SER A 43 -9.60 -2.72 -31.52
C SER A 43 -9.54 -1.20 -31.65
N THR A 44 -8.93 -0.51 -30.70
CA THR A 44 -8.29 0.79 -30.94
C THR A 44 -6.85 0.54 -31.40
N SER A 45 -6.58 0.97 -32.62
CA SER A 45 -5.30 0.83 -33.32
C SER A 45 -4.16 1.54 -32.62
N VAL A 46 -3.15 0.79 -32.18
CA VAL A 46 -1.81 1.32 -31.86
C VAL A 46 -0.94 1.16 -33.10
N THR A 47 -0.62 2.27 -33.74
CA THR A 47 0.35 2.32 -34.85
C THR A 47 1.77 2.24 -34.27
N THR A 48 2.44 1.11 -34.45
CA THR A 48 3.89 1.00 -34.24
C THR A 48 4.60 1.41 -35.53
N LYS A 49 5.48 2.41 -35.44
CA LYS A 49 6.52 2.67 -36.44
C LYS A 49 7.85 2.23 -35.85
N ASP A 50 8.39 1.14 -36.39
CA ASP A 50 9.77 0.71 -36.21
C ASP A 50 10.71 1.60 -37.02
N ALA A 51 11.86 1.98 -36.43
CA ALA A 51 13.14 2.09 -37.14
C ALA A 51 14.33 2.26 -36.16
N ASN A 52 15.14 1.20 -36.08
CA ASN A 52 16.60 1.15 -35.90
C ASN A 52 17.31 2.05 -34.86
N SER A 53 18.00 1.41 -33.89
CA SER A 53 19.47 1.51 -33.82
C SER A 53 20.10 0.50 -32.83
N HIS A 54 20.87 -0.44 -33.39
CA HIS A 54 22.03 -1.17 -32.86
C HIS A 54 22.13 -1.56 -31.37
N ASN A 55 21.81 -2.83 -31.11
CA ASN A 55 22.34 -3.60 -29.97
C ASN A 55 23.82 -3.94 -30.18
N SER A 56 24.69 -3.47 -29.27
CA SER A 56 26.01 -4.07 -29.03
C SER A 56 25.97 -4.80 -27.69
N PHE A 57 25.77 -6.11 -27.76
CA PHE A 57 25.85 -7.04 -26.64
C PHE A 57 27.32 -7.17 -26.20
N LYS A 58 27.66 -6.73 -24.98
CA LYS A 58 28.87 -7.16 -24.27
C LYS A 58 28.44 -7.90 -23.01
N ILE A 59 28.55 -9.23 -23.06
CA ILE A 59 28.42 -10.11 -21.90
C ILE A 59 29.72 -9.98 -21.11
N SER A 60 29.62 -9.48 -19.88
CA SER A 60 30.62 -9.69 -18.84
C SER A 60 29.93 -10.43 -17.71
N THR A 61 30.46 -11.61 -17.41
CA THR A 61 30.06 -12.54 -16.35
C THR A 61 30.15 -11.93 -14.95
N HIS A 62 29.22 -12.36 -14.08
CA HIS A 62 29.02 -12.03 -12.66
C HIS A 62 28.33 -10.70 -12.34
N ASP A 63 26.99 -10.72 -12.37
CA ASP A 63 26.14 -10.30 -11.25
C ASP A 63 24.66 -10.50 -11.63
N ASN A 64 23.93 -11.32 -10.85
CA ASN A 64 22.48 -11.45 -10.98
C ASN A 64 21.82 -10.16 -10.47
N THR A 65 21.77 -9.13 -11.31
CA THR A 65 21.13 -7.85 -11.01
C THR A 65 19.97 -7.63 -11.98
N ILE A 66 18.74 -7.76 -11.47
CA ILE A 66 17.54 -7.34 -12.19
C ILE A 66 17.52 -5.81 -12.17
N ALA A 67 18.03 -5.21 -13.25
CA ALA A 67 17.78 -3.82 -13.56
C ALA A 67 16.39 -3.74 -14.20
N THR A 68 15.36 -3.48 -13.41
CA THR A 68 14.03 -3.14 -13.96
C THR A 68 14.13 -1.73 -14.56
N THR A 69 14.57 -1.68 -15.80
CA THR A 69 14.49 -0.49 -16.65
C THR A 69 13.03 -0.36 -17.09
N SER A 70 12.15 -0.02 -16.15
CA SER A 70 10.75 0.29 -16.47
C SER A 70 10.76 1.62 -17.21
N ASN A 71 10.24 1.64 -18.44
CA ASN A 71 9.90 2.89 -19.09
C ASN A 71 8.99 3.69 -18.15
N LYS A 72 9.36 4.94 -17.85
CA LYS A 72 8.58 5.80 -16.96
C LYS A 72 7.21 6.06 -17.59
N THR A 73 6.14 5.79 -16.85
CA THR A 73 4.77 6.04 -17.32
C THR A 73 4.54 7.55 -17.49
N VAL A 74 3.93 7.96 -18.60
CA VAL A 74 3.50 9.35 -18.83
C VAL A 74 2.05 9.49 -18.41
N TYR A 75 1.79 10.30 -17.39
CA TYR A 75 0.46 10.59 -16.89
C TYR A 75 -0.08 11.89 -17.49
N HIS A 76 -1.33 11.87 -17.96
CA HIS A 76 -2.02 13.02 -18.53
C HIS A 76 -3.15 13.47 -17.61
N ASP A 77 -2.84 14.37 -16.68
CA ASP A 77 -3.81 14.91 -15.74
C ASP A 77 -4.71 15.97 -16.40
N ASN A 78 -6.01 15.83 -16.25
CA ASN A 78 -6.97 16.87 -16.66
C ASN A 78 -6.96 18.05 -15.67
N TRP A 79 -7.72 19.10 -15.97
CA TRP A 79 -7.73 20.31 -15.15
C TRP A 79 -8.15 20.07 -13.68
N LEU A 80 -9.16 19.23 -13.43
CA LEU A 80 -9.63 18.90 -12.08
C LEU A 80 -8.58 18.10 -11.31
N GLU A 81 -7.93 17.14 -11.99
CA GLU A 81 -6.86 16.33 -11.42
C GLU A 81 -5.65 17.19 -11.06
N ASN A 82 -5.27 18.13 -11.93
CA ASN A 82 -4.22 19.11 -11.63
C ASN A 82 -4.55 19.99 -10.41
N MET A 83 -5.82 20.40 -10.25
CA MET A 83 -6.26 21.11 -9.04
C MET A 83 -6.15 20.22 -7.80
N ALA A 84 -6.59 18.97 -7.86
CA ALA A 84 -6.52 18.03 -6.74
C ALA A 84 -5.07 17.74 -6.34
N ILE A 85 -4.18 17.54 -7.32
CA ILE A 85 -2.73 17.39 -7.13
C ILE A 85 -2.14 18.63 -6.45
N SER A 86 -2.47 19.82 -6.95
CA SER A 86 -1.96 21.08 -6.39
C SER A 86 -2.43 21.29 -4.95
N TYR A 87 -3.69 20.97 -4.66
CA TYR A 87 -4.25 21.05 -3.31
C TYR A 87 -3.57 20.04 -2.36
N LEU A 88 -3.43 18.79 -2.77
CA LEU A 88 -2.75 17.75 -1.99
C LEU A 88 -1.28 18.12 -1.74
N SER A 89 -0.56 18.58 -2.77
CA SER A 89 0.83 19.04 -2.65
C SER A 89 0.96 20.16 -1.63
N LYS A 90 0.10 21.18 -1.71
CA LYS A 90 0.09 22.30 -0.75
C LYS A 90 -0.23 21.84 0.67
N ALA A 91 -1.24 20.99 0.86
CA ALA A 91 -1.59 20.45 2.16
C ALA A 91 -0.44 19.63 2.76
N PHE A 92 0.29 18.87 1.93
CA PHE A 92 1.46 18.10 2.36
C PHE A 92 2.61 19.02 2.80
N GLN A 93 2.95 20.01 1.97
CA GLN A 93 3.97 21.02 2.27
C GLN A 93 3.71 21.77 3.58
N GLU A 94 2.49 22.29 3.76
CA GLU A 94 2.10 23.04 4.96
C GLU A 94 2.13 22.17 6.22
N THR A 95 1.73 20.90 6.10
CA THR A 95 1.69 19.98 7.25
C THR A 95 3.08 19.50 7.63
N ALA A 96 3.95 19.29 6.65
CA ALA A 96 5.34 18.90 6.88
C ALA A 96 6.26 20.08 7.22
N GLY A 97 5.81 21.33 7.03
CA GLY A 97 6.68 22.51 7.15
C GLY A 97 7.80 22.55 6.11
N ILE A 98 7.58 21.96 4.93
CA ILE A 98 8.55 21.87 3.83
C ILE A 98 8.03 22.68 2.65
N LYS A 99 8.84 23.65 2.19
CA LYS A 99 8.54 24.41 0.98
C LYS A 99 9.09 23.67 -0.24
N ASN A 100 8.28 23.54 -1.28
CA ASN A 100 8.68 23.01 -2.57
C ASN A 100 7.91 23.72 -3.71
N ASP A 101 8.66 24.32 -4.64
CA ASP A 101 8.11 25.03 -5.80
C ASP A 101 7.89 24.12 -7.02
N THR A 102 8.23 22.83 -6.93
CA THR A 102 8.03 21.86 -8.01
C THR A 102 6.53 21.65 -8.29
N PRO A 103 6.06 21.92 -9.51
CA PRO A 103 4.65 21.78 -9.86
C PRO A 103 4.23 20.32 -10.05
N GLY A 104 2.91 20.10 -10.01
CA GLY A 104 2.28 18.83 -10.34
C GLY A 104 2.62 17.70 -9.35
N TYR A 105 2.42 16.46 -9.79
CA TYR A 105 2.56 15.28 -8.94
C TYR A 105 3.98 15.09 -8.40
N LYS A 106 4.98 15.50 -9.18
CA LYS A 106 6.40 15.43 -8.78
C LYS A 106 6.67 16.21 -7.48
N GLY A 107 5.97 17.32 -7.25
CA GLY A 107 6.09 18.08 -6.00
C GLY A 107 5.69 17.27 -4.77
N ILE A 108 4.66 16.42 -4.89
CA ILE A 108 4.23 15.50 -3.81
C ILE A 108 5.34 14.49 -3.51
N ALA A 109 5.91 13.87 -4.54
CA ALA A 109 6.99 12.88 -4.37
C ALA A 109 8.27 13.49 -3.77
N GLU A 110 8.63 14.72 -4.16
CA GLU A 110 9.79 15.42 -3.61
C GLU A 110 9.58 15.83 -2.14
N VAL A 111 8.39 16.34 -1.78
CA VAL A 111 8.06 16.63 -0.37
C VAL A 111 8.08 15.35 0.46
N SER A 112 7.52 14.27 -0.07
CA SER A 112 7.55 12.94 0.55
C SER A 112 8.99 12.44 0.78
N ALA A 113 9.88 12.64 -0.18
CA ALA A 113 11.30 12.31 -0.05
C ALA A 113 12.00 13.17 1.03
N GLU A 114 11.69 14.45 1.13
CA GLU A 114 12.21 15.32 2.19
C GLU A 114 11.66 14.95 3.57
N VAL A 115 10.38 14.59 3.66
CA VAL A 115 9.76 14.05 4.89
C VAL A 115 10.48 12.77 5.32
N TYR A 116 10.75 11.86 4.36
CA TYR A 116 11.44 10.61 4.63
C TYR A 116 12.86 10.81 5.18
N LYS A 117 13.58 11.85 4.71
CA LYS A 117 14.93 12.18 5.20
C LYS A 117 14.94 12.78 6.59
N LYS A 118 13.93 13.58 6.93
CA LYS A 118 13.92 14.44 8.12
C LYS A 118 13.27 13.81 9.35
N TYR A 119 12.31 12.92 9.15
CA TYR A 119 11.44 12.43 10.22
C TYR A 119 11.55 10.91 10.40
N SER A 120 11.34 10.45 11.63
CA SER A 120 11.23 9.03 11.95
C SER A 120 9.98 8.38 11.31
N PRO A 121 9.92 7.06 11.10
CA PRO A 121 8.75 6.40 10.50
C PRO A 121 7.41 6.75 11.16
N THR A 122 7.38 6.88 12.48
CA THR A 122 6.18 7.27 13.24
C THR A 122 5.77 8.70 12.93
N GLU A 123 6.71 9.65 12.94
CA GLU A 123 6.43 11.05 12.60
C GLU A 123 5.99 11.19 11.14
N GLN A 124 6.60 10.44 10.21
CA GLN A 124 6.18 10.41 8.81
C GLN A 124 4.71 9.99 8.68
N ARG A 125 4.30 8.93 9.37
CA ARG A 125 2.92 8.46 9.40
C ARG A 125 1.98 9.51 9.98
N GLU A 126 2.34 10.16 11.09
CA GLU A 126 1.54 11.23 11.69
C GLU A 126 1.36 12.44 10.76
N ILE A 127 2.42 12.83 10.05
CA ILE A 127 2.35 13.91 9.06
C ILE A 127 1.33 13.54 7.98
N VAL A 128 1.44 12.33 7.39
CA VAL A 128 0.52 11.93 6.33
C VAL A 128 -0.92 11.77 6.84
N LEU A 129 -1.13 11.26 8.06
CA LEU A 129 -2.47 11.21 8.67
C LEU A 129 -3.10 12.61 8.79
N LYS A 130 -2.31 13.61 9.21
CA LYS A 130 -2.76 15.01 9.27
C LYS A 130 -3.06 15.57 7.88
N VAL A 131 -2.29 15.19 6.85
CA VAL A 131 -2.58 15.56 5.45
C VAL A 131 -3.91 14.95 5.02
N LEU A 132 -4.11 13.64 5.23
CA LEU A 132 -5.35 12.94 4.90
C LEU A 132 -6.56 13.57 5.62
N ASP A 133 -6.42 13.92 6.90
CA ASP A 133 -7.45 14.61 7.68
C ASP A 133 -7.80 16.01 7.14
N LYS A 134 -6.83 16.71 6.53
CA LYS A 134 -7.08 18.01 5.90
C LYS A 134 -7.74 17.89 4.53
N VAL A 135 -7.30 16.93 3.72
CA VAL A 135 -7.73 16.83 2.31
C VAL A 135 -9.07 16.11 2.15
N VAL A 136 -9.44 15.25 3.09
CA VAL A 136 -10.74 14.58 3.06
C VAL A 136 -11.80 15.51 3.67
N PRO A 137 -12.82 15.94 2.90
CA PRO A 137 -13.85 16.83 3.42
C PRO A 137 -14.62 16.21 4.60
N SER A 138 -14.90 17.00 5.64
CA SER A 138 -15.65 16.54 6.82
C SER A 138 -17.03 15.97 6.49
N PHE A 139 -17.69 16.49 5.43
CA PHE A 139 -18.96 15.95 4.95
C PHE A 139 -18.82 14.49 4.45
N THR A 140 -17.73 14.16 3.76
CA THR A 140 -17.44 12.79 3.31
C THR A 140 -17.30 11.85 4.50
N LEU A 141 -16.60 12.27 5.56
CA LEU A 141 -16.48 11.49 6.79
C LEU A 141 -17.82 11.26 7.47
N PHE A 142 -18.68 12.29 7.50
CA PHE A 142 -20.02 12.19 8.06
C PHE A 142 -20.88 11.17 7.31
N VAL A 143 -20.90 11.23 5.97
CA VAL A 143 -21.64 10.28 5.13
C VAL A 143 -21.12 8.86 5.33
N ILE A 144 -19.79 8.67 5.33
CA ILE A 144 -19.17 7.36 5.54
C ILE A 144 -19.52 6.77 6.90
N LYS A 145 -19.53 7.58 7.96
CA LYS A 145 -19.87 7.12 9.31
C LYS A 145 -21.32 6.59 9.40
N LEU A 146 -22.20 7.03 8.52
CA LEU A 146 -23.59 6.55 8.46
C LEU A 146 -23.74 5.24 7.66
N MET A 147 -22.72 4.84 6.88
CA MET A 147 -22.76 3.62 6.09
C MET A 147 -22.46 2.38 6.96
N PRO A 148 -23.30 1.33 6.92
CA PRO A 148 -23.05 0.11 7.67
C PRO A 148 -21.87 -0.67 7.06
N GLN A 149 -21.12 -1.40 7.88
CA GLN A 149 -19.95 -2.19 7.43
C GLN A 149 -20.39 -3.50 6.75
N THR A 150 -20.99 -3.38 5.58
CA THR A 150 -21.53 -4.50 4.79
C THR A 150 -20.68 -4.78 3.55
N LYS A 151 -20.95 -5.92 2.90
CA LYS A 151 -20.42 -6.23 1.57
C LYS A 151 -20.60 -5.07 0.59
N PHE A 152 -21.81 -4.50 0.55
CA PHE A 152 -22.13 -3.37 -0.33
C PHE A 152 -21.21 -2.18 -0.11
N THR A 153 -20.94 -1.82 1.15
CA THR A 153 -20.05 -0.69 1.48
C THR A 153 -18.61 -0.95 1.04
N ARG A 154 -18.11 -2.18 1.17
CA ARG A 154 -16.77 -2.55 0.69
C ARG A 154 -16.67 -2.50 -0.83
N GLU A 155 -17.67 -3.02 -1.54
CA GLU A 155 -17.73 -2.96 -3.00
C GLU A 155 -17.86 -1.51 -3.49
N LEU A 156 -18.66 -0.70 -2.80
CA LEU A 156 -18.79 0.73 -3.08
C LEU A 156 -17.46 1.46 -2.86
N PHE A 157 -16.72 1.17 -1.79
CA PHE A 157 -15.40 1.77 -1.55
C PHE A 157 -14.38 1.34 -2.59
N ALA A 158 -14.36 0.08 -3.02
CA ALA A 158 -13.47 -0.36 -4.08
C ALA A 158 -13.78 0.33 -5.41
N ALA A 159 -15.07 0.38 -5.80
CA ALA A 159 -15.51 1.07 -7.00
C ALA A 159 -15.22 2.58 -6.94
N PHE A 160 -15.58 3.23 -5.84
CA PHE A 160 -15.34 4.66 -5.64
C PHE A 160 -13.85 4.98 -5.68
N THR A 161 -13.01 4.15 -5.05
CA THR A 161 -11.57 4.38 -5.02
C THR A 161 -10.98 4.35 -6.42
N THR A 162 -11.40 3.39 -7.23
CA THR A 162 -10.98 3.24 -8.64
C THR A 162 -11.34 4.47 -9.47
N VAL A 163 -12.52 5.06 -9.25
CA VAL A 163 -13.00 6.22 -10.03
C VAL A 163 -12.42 7.54 -9.53
N SER A 164 -12.33 7.74 -8.21
CA SER A 164 -12.02 9.05 -7.62
C SER A 164 -10.54 9.27 -7.31
N PHE A 165 -9.75 8.20 -7.15
CA PHE A 165 -8.32 8.32 -6.81
C PHE A 165 -7.39 7.88 -7.93
N GLY A 166 -7.89 7.63 -9.15
CA GLY A 166 -7.05 7.28 -10.31
C GLY A 166 -5.93 8.29 -10.59
N TRP A 167 -6.19 9.59 -10.42
CA TRP A 167 -5.16 10.63 -10.55
C TRP A 167 -4.03 10.52 -9.51
N LEU A 168 -4.36 10.01 -8.32
CA LEU A 168 -3.45 9.91 -7.17
C LEU A 168 -2.64 8.63 -7.22
N VAL A 169 -3.30 7.49 -7.41
CA VAL A 169 -2.67 6.17 -7.33
C VAL A 169 -2.32 5.60 -8.70
N GLY A 170 -2.95 6.06 -9.78
CA GLY A 170 -2.76 5.54 -11.13
C GLY A 170 -3.91 4.62 -11.60
N PRO A 171 -3.77 4.01 -12.79
CA PRO A 171 -4.79 3.14 -13.38
C PRO A 171 -5.12 1.96 -12.47
N SER A 172 -6.40 1.77 -12.19
CA SER A 172 -6.90 0.74 -11.28
C SER A 172 -8.13 0.03 -11.81
N GLU A 173 -8.33 -1.19 -11.35
CA GLU A 173 -9.48 -2.05 -11.65
C GLU A 173 -10.00 -2.72 -10.38
N VAL A 174 -11.28 -3.07 -10.37
CA VAL A 174 -11.87 -3.79 -9.24
C VAL A 174 -11.76 -5.29 -9.48
N LYS A 175 -11.17 -6.02 -8.52
CA LYS A 175 -11.08 -7.48 -8.51
C LYS A 175 -11.91 -8.08 -7.38
N GLU A 176 -12.17 -9.36 -7.53
CA GLU A 176 -12.88 -10.17 -6.53
C GLU A 176 -11.89 -10.78 -5.54
N SER A 177 -12.26 -10.81 -4.26
CA SER A 177 -11.61 -11.65 -3.27
C SER A 177 -12.63 -12.33 -2.35
N GLU A 178 -12.14 -13.32 -1.60
CA GLU A 178 -12.93 -14.02 -0.61
C GLU A 178 -12.77 -13.35 0.75
N VAL A 179 -13.87 -12.82 1.29
CA VAL A 179 -13.95 -12.29 2.65
C VAL A 179 -15.04 -13.06 3.39
N ASP A 180 -14.69 -13.68 4.52
CA ASP A 180 -15.59 -14.48 5.35
C ASP A 180 -16.37 -15.57 4.57
N GLY A 181 -15.70 -16.24 3.62
CA GLY A 181 -16.30 -17.30 2.81
C GLY A 181 -17.21 -16.79 1.67
N LYS A 182 -17.25 -15.48 1.41
CA LYS A 182 -18.05 -14.85 0.36
C LYS A 182 -17.16 -14.15 -0.65
N ILE A 183 -17.49 -14.33 -1.92
CA ILE A 183 -16.84 -13.61 -3.02
C ILE A 183 -17.43 -12.20 -3.09
N GLU A 184 -16.57 -11.20 -3.06
CA GLU A 184 -16.92 -9.78 -3.07
C GLU A 184 -15.97 -8.99 -3.98
N LYS A 185 -16.48 -7.95 -4.63
CA LYS A 185 -15.68 -7.01 -5.46
C LYS A 185 -15.03 -5.93 -4.61
N ASN A 186 -14.18 -6.35 -3.67
CA ASN A 186 -13.62 -5.51 -2.61
C ASN A 186 -12.12 -5.19 -2.80
N VAL A 187 -11.50 -5.64 -3.88
CA VAL A 187 -10.09 -5.38 -4.16
C VAL A 187 -9.95 -4.30 -5.21
N VAL A 188 -9.19 -3.25 -4.90
CA VAL A 188 -8.72 -2.28 -5.89
C VAL A 188 -7.33 -2.70 -6.32
N HIS A 189 -7.20 -3.19 -7.55
CA HIS A 189 -5.93 -3.53 -8.14
C HIS A 189 -5.40 -2.34 -8.94
N ILE A 190 -4.42 -1.64 -8.38
CA ILE A 190 -3.70 -0.56 -9.05
C ILE A 190 -2.62 -1.19 -9.90
N THR A 191 -2.82 -1.19 -11.22
CA THR A 191 -1.92 -1.84 -12.19
C THR A 191 -0.53 -1.20 -12.23
N LYS A 192 -0.46 0.12 -12.04
CA LYS A 192 0.78 0.88 -11.92
C LYS A 192 0.62 2.02 -10.92
N CYS A 193 1.21 1.86 -9.75
CA CYS A 193 1.12 2.81 -8.65
C CYS A 193 1.99 4.04 -8.92
N ARG A 194 1.34 5.15 -9.26
CA ARG A 194 1.99 6.43 -9.58
C ARG A 194 2.86 6.94 -8.44
N PHE A 195 2.41 6.79 -7.19
CA PHE A 195 3.18 7.21 -6.02
C PHE A 195 4.46 6.39 -5.86
N LEU A 196 4.35 5.07 -6.01
CA LEU A 196 5.49 4.16 -5.90
C LEU A 196 6.50 4.37 -7.05
N GLU A 197 6.01 4.58 -8.28
CA GLU A 197 6.84 4.86 -9.45
C GLU A 197 7.59 6.19 -9.32
N GLU A 198 6.91 7.27 -8.90
CA GLU A 198 7.54 8.59 -8.75
C GLU A 198 8.45 8.70 -7.52
N ALA A 199 8.05 8.13 -6.37
CA ALA A 199 8.88 8.15 -5.16
C ALA A 199 10.09 7.21 -5.29
N ASN A 200 9.94 6.12 -6.06
CA ASN A 200 10.98 5.13 -6.34
C ASN A 200 11.72 4.65 -5.08
N CYS A 201 11.00 4.52 -3.97
CA CYS A 201 11.56 4.09 -2.70
C CYS A 201 10.54 3.29 -1.88
N ILE A 202 10.89 2.04 -1.55
CA ILE A 202 10.06 1.13 -0.77
C ILE A 202 9.71 1.75 0.59
N GLY A 203 10.68 2.34 1.28
CA GLY A 203 10.47 2.95 2.60
C GLY A 203 9.48 4.12 2.58
N ILE A 204 9.42 4.89 1.49
CA ILE A 204 8.40 5.94 1.33
C ILE A 204 7.02 5.30 1.16
N CYS A 205 6.91 4.31 0.27
CA CYS A 205 5.66 3.60 0.01
C CYS A 205 5.10 2.96 1.29
N THR A 206 5.92 2.22 2.03
CA THR A 206 5.48 1.50 3.23
C THR A 206 5.13 2.44 4.38
N ASN A 207 6.01 3.41 4.70
CA ASN A 207 5.81 4.28 5.87
C ASN A 207 4.77 5.37 5.63
N GLN A 208 4.79 6.02 4.46
CA GLN A 208 3.95 7.19 4.19
C GLN A 208 2.63 6.83 3.52
N CYS A 209 2.62 5.96 2.52
CA CYS A 209 1.37 5.59 1.84
C CYS A 209 0.66 4.46 2.58
N LYS A 210 1.25 3.26 2.62
CA LYS A 210 0.60 2.05 3.15
C LYS A 210 0.15 2.24 4.60
N MET A 211 1.06 2.52 5.54
CA MET A 211 0.70 2.59 6.96
C MET A 211 -0.30 3.69 7.28
N ALA A 212 -0.10 4.88 6.72
CA ALA A 212 -0.99 6.02 7.00
C ALA A 212 -2.38 5.81 6.39
N THR A 213 -2.48 5.34 5.13
CA THR A 213 -3.77 5.11 4.47
C THR A 213 -4.56 3.99 5.15
N GLN A 214 -3.91 2.90 5.54
CA GLN A 214 -4.58 1.82 6.27
C GLN A 214 -5.13 2.29 7.62
N GLU A 215 -4.34 3.05 8.40
CA GLU A 215 -4.83 3.62 9.66
C GLU A 215 -5.97 4.62 9.43
N PHE A 216 -5.80 5.52 8.47
CA PHE A 216 -6.79 6.55 8.18
C PHE A 216 -8.14 5.92 7.83
N ILE A 217 -8.16 4.98 6.88
CA ILE A 217 -9.39 4.33 6.44
C ILE A 217 -10.01 3.54 7.60
N LYS A 218 -9.22 2.79 8.37
CA LYS A 218 -9.75 2.07 9.54
C LYS A 218 -10.37 3.02 10.57
N LYS A 219 -9.68 4.10 10.92
CA LYS A 219 -10.09 5.04 11.97
C LYS A 219 -11.25 5.94 11.54
N LYS A 220 -11.23 6.42 10.30
CA LYS A 220 -12.17 7.43 9.80
C LYS A 220 -13.35 6.80 9.06
N PHE A 221 -13.12 5.69 8.35
CA PHE A 221 -14.16 5.04 7.56
C PHE A 221 -14.73 3.79 8.25
N GLY A 222 -14.05 3.28 9.29
CA GLY A 222 -14.50 2.11 10.05
C GLY A 222 -14.31 0.78 9.31
N THR A 223 -13.65 0.80 8.15
CA THR A 223 -13.40 -0.38 7.32
C THR A 223 -11.91 -0.70 7.36
N PRO A 224 -11.49 -1.91 7.77
CA PRO A 224 -10.10 -2.29 7.63
C PRO A 224 -9.74 -2.43 6.15
N VAL A 225 -8.51 -2.09 5.80
CA VAL A 225 -7.97 -2.30 4.46
C VAL A 225 -6.55 -2.80 4.57
N ASN A 226 -6.21 -3.83 3.81
CA ASN A 226 -4.84 -4.30 3.65
C ASN A 226 -4.32 -3.85 2.29
N MET A 227 -3.24 -3.08 2.28
CA MET A 227 -2.60 -2.61 1.05
C MET A 227 -1.38 -3.47 0.74
N VAL A 228 -1.33 -4.13 -0.41
CA VAL A 228 -0.28 -5.07 -0.78
C VAL A 228 0.47 -4.51 -2.00
N PRO A 229 1.56 -3.76 -1.81
CA PRO A 229 2.37 -3.27 -2.92
C PRO A 229 3.21 -4.40 -3.53
N ASN A 230 3.34 -4.41 -4.85
CA ASN A 230 4.29 -5.22 -5.57
C ASN A 230 5.42 -4.32 -6.10
N PHE A 231 6.63 -4.56 -5.61
CA PHE A 231 7.80 -3.76 -5.95
C PHE A 231 8.49 -4.22 -7.25
N ASP A 232 8.11 -5.36 -7.81
CA ASP A 232 8.72 -5.85 -9.05
C ASP A 232 8.10 -5.18 -10.28
N ASP A 233 6.79 -4.98 -10.28
CA ASP A 233 6.03 -4.33 -11.37
C ASP A 233 5.52 -2.91 -11.03
N MET A 234 5.67 -2.50 -9.76
CA MET A 234 5.13 -1.25 -9.19
C MET A 234 3.59 -1.20 -9.11
N SER A 235 2.91 -2.34 -9.05
CA SER A 235 1.47 -2.43 -8.79
C SER A 235 1.16 -2.37 -7.28
N CYS A 236 -0.11 -2.21 -6.91
CA CYS A 236 -0.55 -2.27 -5.52
C CYS A 236 -2.01 -2.75 -5.44
N GLU A 237 -2.31 -3.62 -4.49
CA GLU A 237 -3.69 -4.01 -4.19
C GLU A 237 -4.16 -3.32 -2.92
N MET A 238 -5.44 -2.90 -2.88
CA MET A 238 -6.11 -2.44 -1.66
C MET A 238 -7.31 -3.35 -1.41
N ILE A 239 -7.25 -4.17 -0.36
CA ILE A 239 -8.24 -5.21 -0.06
C ILE A 239 -9.12 -4.70 1.08
N PHE A 240 -10.31 -4.19 0.74
CA PHE A 240 -11.26 -3.66 1.72
C PHE A 240 -11.93 -4.79 2.51
N GLY A 241 -12.00 -4.65 3.83
CA GLY A 241 -12.52 -5.69 4.74
C GLY A 241 -11.46 -6.65 5.26
N GLN A 242 -10.23 -6.61 4.74
CA GLN A 242 -9.12 -7.41 5.27
C GLN A 242 -8.34 -6.60 6.31
N GLU A 243 -8.11 -7.20 7.48
CA GLU A 243 -7.28 -6.61 8.53
C GLU A 243 -5.82 -6.55 8.06
N PRO A 244 -5.16 -5.36 8.09
CA PRO A 244 -3.76 -5.27 7.73
C PRO A 244 -2.88 -6.06 8.72
N PRO A 245 -1.80 -6.70 8.25
CA PRO A 245 -0.85 -7.37 9.12
C PRO A 245 -0.13 -6.36 10.04
N ALA A 246 0.42 -6.87 11.14
CA ALA A 246 1.37 -6.11 11.96
C ALA A 246 2.63 -5.80 11.12
N GLN A 247 3.31 -4.69 11.44
CA GLN A 247 4.45 -4.22 10.66
C GLN A 247 5.60 -5.25 10.63
N GLU A 248 5.85 -5.96 11.73
CA GLU A 248 6.85 -7.05 11.80
C GLU A 248 6.54 -8.25 10.88
N ASP A 249 5.26 -8.52 10.66
CA ASP A 249 4.79 -9.67 9.88
C ASP A 249 4.62 -9.33 8.41
N ASP A 250 4.43 -8.05 8.08
CA ASP A 250 4.13 -7.54 6.76
C ASP A 250 5.27 -7.79 5.76
N PRO A 251 5.02 -8.57 4.69
CA PRO A 251 6.02 -8.84 3.64
C PRO A 251 6.57 -7.58 2.97
N ALA A 252 5.80 -6.48 2.94
CA ALA A 252 6.23 -5.23 2.34
C ALA A 252 7.46 -4.61 3.04
N PHE A 253 7.67 -4.90 4.33
CA PHE A 253 8.81 -4.43 5.12
C PHE A 253 10.04 -5.35 5.07
N LYS A 254 9.89 -6.55 4.49
CA LYS A 254 10.97 -7.56 4.41
C LYS A 254 11.77 -7.48 3.11
N LYS A 255 11.34 -6.67 2.14
CA LYS A 255 11.99 -6.53 0.84
C LYS A 255 13.15 -5.53 0.91
N PRO A 256 14.28 -5.80 0.22
CA PRO A 256 15.42 -4.89 0.18
C PRO A 256 15.05 -3.61 -0.57
N CYS A 257 15.62 -2.48 -0.14
CA CYS A 257 15.37 -1.17 -0.73
C CYS A 257 15.81 -1.11 -2.21
N TYR A 258 15.06 -0.40 -3.07
CA TYR A 258 15.47 -0.22 -4.46
C TYR A 258 16.87 0.42 -4.54
N LYS A 259 17.71 -0.07 -5.46
CA LYS A 259 19.02 0.56 -5.77
C LYS A 259 18.88 2.03 -6.20
N LEU A 260 17.70 2.41 -6.73
CA LEU A 260 17.37 3.77 -7.18
C LEU A 260 16.74 4.65 -6.10
N CYS A 261 16.51 4.15 -4.87
CA CYS A 261 16.13 5.03 -3.78
C CYS A 261 17.35 5.91 -3.44
N ASN A 262 17.42 7.09 -4.07
CA ASN A 262 18.52 8.05 -3.93
C ASN A 262 18.55 8.76 -2.56
N ILE A 263 17.85 8.21 -1.57
CA ILE A 263 17.78 8.77 -0.24
C ILE A 263 18.76 8.01 0.66
N ARG A 264 19.96 8.57 0.83
CA ARG A 264 20.90 8.12 1.86
C ARG A 264 20.24 8.37 3.22
N GLN A 265 19.81 7.30 3.89
CA GLN A 265 19.25 7.37 5.24
C GLN A 265 20.30 7.95 6.22
N ARG A 266 19.89 8.89 7.08
CA ARG A 266 20.65 9.27 8.30
C ARG A 266 20.30 8.38 9.49
N HIS A 267 19.19 7.66 9.44
CA HIS A 267 18.75 6.75 10.50
C HIS A 267 19.03 5.32 10.09
N SER A 268 20.04 4.71 10.72
CA SER A 268 20.34 3.29 10.64
C SER A 268 19.18 2.46 11.20
N THR A 269 18.25 2.09 10.32
CA THR A 269 17.48 0.85 10.47
C THR A 269 17.63 0.12 9.16
N ASN A 270 18.48 -0.90 9.19
CA ASN A 270 18.90 -1.70 8.05
C ASN A 270 17.70 -2.08 7.17
N CYS A 271 17.67 -1.56 5.94
CA CYS A 271 17.17 -2.40 4.85
C CYS A 271 18.14 -3.60 4.86
N ILE A 272 17.67 -4.79 5.26
CA ILE A 272 18.53 -5.97 5.25
C ILE A 272 19.01 -6.16 3.81
N SER A 273 20.33 -6.04 3.66
CA SER A 273 21.07 -6.20 2.41
C SER A 273 21.09 -7.65 1.99
#